data_AF-A0A2E3HSE0-F1
#
_entry.id   AF-A0A2E3HSE0-F1
#
_cell.length_a   1.000
_cell.length_b   1.000
_cell.length_c   1.000
_cell.angle_alpha   90.00
_cell.angle_beta   90.00
_cell.angle_gamma   90.00
#
_symmetry.space_group_name_H-M   'P 1'
#
loop_
_entity.id
_entity.type
_entity.pdbx_description
1 polymer ?
#
loop_
_entity_poly.entity_id
_entity_poly.type
_entity_poly.pdbx_seq_one_letter_code
_entity_poly.pdbx_strand_id
1 'polypeptide(L)'
;MIGWIFMQDPLERWMADYKQTFDAWEEGGIRGIVFGYLRFKQENGMSIPIFATNPKVYESFGVDPPPKKTRDLKKEKLLHAMLDDAVSRDWNVLAFSVPGGGGQRPLEEDPYGAVGFAAQVQDIVDAYPQIHGVIIDGPGEQHYELAYHPSWWRTP
;
A
#
# COMPACT_ATOMS: atom_id res chain seq x y z
N MET A 1 7.88 -20.90 -14.23
CA MET A 1 8.02 -19.49 -13.81
C MET A 1 6.65 -19.03 -13.39
N ILE A 2 6.49 -18.43 -12.21
CA ILE A 2 5.21 -17.87 -11.78
C ILE A 2 5.15 -16.42 -12.25
N GLY A 3 4.13 -16.06 -13.03
CA GLY A 3 3.92 -14.68 -13.46
C GLY A 3 3.25 -13.84 -12.37
N TRP A 4 3.62 -12.56 -12.31
CA TRP A 4 3.08 -11.57 -11.37
C TRP A 4 2.61 -10.32 -12.12
N ILE A 5 1.53 -9.70 -11.64
CA ILE A 5 1.03 -8.43 -12.17
C ILE A 5 1.13 -7.34 -11.09
N PHE A 6 1.66 -6.18 -11.47
CA PHE A 6 1.59 -4.98 -10.64
C PHE A 6 0.36 -4.14 -11.00
N MET A 7 -0.62 -4.14 -10.12
CA MET A 7 -1.88 -3.40 -10.18
C MET A 7 -1.64 -1.96 -9.71
N GLN A 8 -1.07 -1.14 -10.59
CA GLN A 8 -0.68 0.23 -10.27
C GLN A 8 -1.89 1.20 -10.19
N ASP A 9 -1.78 2.27 -9.38
CA ASP A 9 -2.68 3.43 -9.28
C ASP A 9 -3.16 3.95 -10.66
N PRO A 10 -4.45 4.33 -10.81
CA PRO A 10 -5.53 4.18 -9.83
C PRO A 10 -5.94 2.71 -9.65
N LEU A 11 -6.21 2.28 -8.41
CA LEU A 11 -6.62 0.91 -8.12
C LEU A 11 -7.99 0.58 -8.71
N GLU A 12 -8.87 1.57 -8.83
CA GLU A 12 -10.25 1.42 -9.27
C GLU A 12 -10.39 0.79 -10.66
N ARG A 13 -9.43 1.04 -11.56
CA ARG A 13 -9.46 0.47 -12.91
C ARG A 13 -9.37 -1.05 -12.92
N TRP A 14 -8.78 -1.64 -11.89
CA TRP A 14 -8.63 -3.08 -11.76
C TRP A 14 -9.76 -3.73 -10.97
N MET A 15 -10.47 -2.94 -10.16
CA MET A 15 -11.54 -3.41 -9.29
C MET A 15 -12.85 -3.62 -10.06
N ALA A 16 -13.05 -2.89 -11.16
CA ALA A 16 -14.14 -3.15 -12.09
C ALA A 16 -13.89 -4.46 -12.85
N ASP A 17 -14.88 -5.35 -12.88
CA ASP A 17 -14.84 -6.62 -13.61
C ASP A 17 -13.60 -7.49 -13.32
N TYR A 18 -13.07 -7.40 -12.08
CA TYR A 18 -11.82 -8.07 -11.70
C TYR A 18 -11.85 -9.58 -11.92
N LYS A 19 -13.03 -10.22 -11.81
CA LYS A 19 -13.17 -11.68 -11.99
C LYS A 19 -12.78 -12.12 -13.38
N GLN A 20 -13.29 -11.44 -14.41
CA GLN A 20 -12.95 -11.73 -15.80
C GLN A 20 -11.45 -11.52 -16.05
N THR A 21 -10.89 -10.46 -15.46
CA THR A 21 -9.46 -10.18 -15.56
C THR A 21 -8.62 -11.27 -14.89
N PHE A 22 -9.01 -11.70 -13.68
CA PHE A 22 -8.31 -12.74 -12.93
C PHE A 22 -8.41 -14.10 -13.63
N ASP A 23 -9.56 -14.45 -14.20
CA ASP A 23 -9.73 -15.68 -14.98
C ASP A 23 -8.75 -15.70 -16.18
N ALA A 24 -8.68 -14.61 -16.94
CA ALA A 24 -7.77 -14.50 -18.09
C ALA A 24 -6.29 -14.54 -17.68
N TRP A 25 -5.93 -13.88 -16.58
CA TRP A 25 -4.58 -13.93 -16.02
C TRP A 25 -4.21 -15.32 -15.50
N GLU A 26 -5.16 -16.02 -14.87
CA GLU A 26 -4.95 -17.37 -14.36
C GLU A 26 -4.67 -18.36 -15.49
N GLU A 27 -5.45 -18.28 -16.58
CA GLU A 27 -5.24 -19.04 -17.82
C GLU A 27 -3.86 -18.75 -18.43
N GLY A 28 -3.43 -17.49 -18.36
CA GLY A 28 -2.09 -17.05 -18.76
C GLY A 28 -0.94 -17.43 -17.81
N GLY A 29 -1.23 -18.10 -16.68
CA GLY A 29 -0.22 -18.57 -15.74
C GLY A 29 0.20 -17.57 -14.64
N ILE A 30 -0.54 -16.48 -14.46
CA ILE A 30 -0.33 -15.56 -13.33
C ILE A 30 -0.80 -16.23 -12.04
N ARG A 31 0.01 -16.15 -10.97
CA ARG A 31 -0.36 -16.62 -9.62
C ARG A 31 0.05 -15.62 -8.53
N GLY A 32 0.24 -14.36 -8.91
CA GLY A 32 0.65 -13.32 -7.98
C GLY A 32 0.22 -11.92 -8.43
N ILE A 33 -0.23 -11.12 -7.47
CA ILE A 33 -0.52 -9.70 -7.67
C ILE A 33 0.24 -8.85 -6.65
N VAL A 34 0.65 -7.68 -7.11
CA VAL A 34 1.11 -6.58 -6.28
C VAL A 34 0.10 -5.45 -6.45
N PHE A 35 -0.44 -4.86 -5.39
CA PHE A 35 -1.38 -3.73 -5.52
C PHE A 35 -0.84 -2.49 -4.81
N GLY A 36 -0.91 -1.35 -5.48
CA GLY A 36 -0.55 -0.06 -4.91
C GLY A 36 -0.43 1.01 -5.99
N TYR A 37 -0.23 2.28 -5.66
CA TYR A 37 -0.12 2.86 -4.33
C TYR A 37 -1.41 2.74 -3.51
N LEU A 38 -1.30 2.71 -2.18
CA LEU A 38 -2.41 2.47 -1.26
C LEU A 38 -3.34 3.69 -1.10
N ARG A 39 -3.94 4.13 -2.21
CA ARG A 39 -4.89 5.25 -2.29
C ARG A 39 -6.00 4.99 -3.31
N PHE A 40 -7.18 5.58 -3.08
CA PHE A 40 -8.26 5.70 -4.05
C PHE A 40 -8.30 7.13 -4.62
N LYS A 41 -8.77 7.28 -5.86
CA LYS A 41 -9.04 8.56 -6.51
C LYS A 41 -10.52 8.96 -6.35
N GLN A 42 -10.77 10.20 -5.95
CA GLN A 42 -12.08 10.81 -5.97
C GLN A 42 -12.37 11.46 -7.34
N GLU A 43 -13.63 11.75 -7.63
CA GLU A 43 -14.06 12.39 -8.89
C GLU A 43 -13.41 13.76 -9.11
N ASN A 44 -13.11 14.48 -8.02
CA ASN A 44 -12.39 15.75 -8.04
C ASN A 44 -10.86 15.61 -8.19
N GLY A 45 -10.35 14.40 -8.43
CA GLY A 45 -8.93 14.10 -8.58
C GLY A 45 -8.15 13.94 -7.27
N MET A 46 -8.75 14.22 -6.11
CA MET A 46 -8.07 14.04 -4.81
C MET A 46 -7.87 12.56 -4.49
N SER A 47 -6.83 12.26 -3.71
CA SER A 47 -6.57 10.90 -3.24
C SER A 47 -6.97 10.71 -1.78
N ILE A 48 -7.68 9.63 -1.49
CA ILE A 48 -8.07 9.22 -0.12
C ILE A 48 -7.42 7.87 0.21
N PRO A 49 -7.21 7.54 1.50
CA PRO A 49 -6.63 6.26 1.85
C PRO A 49 -7.58 5.10 1.48
N ILE A 50 -7.01 3.91 1.27
CA ILE A 50 -7.77 2.70 0.96
C ILE A 50 -8.30 1.98 2.21
N PHE A 51 -7.93 2.43 3.40
CA PHE A 51 -8.40 1.87 4.67
C PHE A 51 -8.40 2.94 5.77
N ALA A 52 -9.10 2.66 6.87
CA ALA A 52 -9.00 3.47 8.08
C ALA A 52 -7.81 3.02 8.91
N THR A 53 -6.91 3.96 9.20
CA THR A 53 -5.85 3.76 10.20
C THR A 53 -6.43 3.36 11.55
N ASN A 54 -5.81 2.37 12.19
CA ASN A 54 -6.07 1.96 13.55
C ASN A 54 -5.16 2.71 14.54
N PRO A 55 -5.67 3.68 15.33
CA PRO A 55 -4.85 4.46 16.26
C PRO A 55 -4.07 3.63 17.29
N LYS A 56 -4.62 2.47 17.67
CA LYS A 56 -4.00 1.59 18.67
C LYS A 56 -2.68 0.99 18.19
N VAL A 57 -2.52 0.83 16.88
CA VAL A 57 -1.25 0.40 16.30
C VAL A 57 -0.19 1.44 16.64
N TYR A 58 -0.40 2.71 16.28
CA TYR A 58 0.53 3.81 16.52
C TYR A 58 0.81 4.03 18.01
N GLU A 59 -0.23 3.96 18.85
CA GLU A 59 -0.07 4.02 20.31
C GLU A 59 0.86 2.92 20.84
N SER A 60 0.78 1.69 20.30
CA SER A 60 1.66 0.58 20.71
C SER A 60 3.14 0.80 20.33
N PHE A 61 3.40 1.63 19.31
CA PHE A 61 4.73 2.06 18.91
C PHE A 61 5.15 3.37 19.61
N GLY A 62 4.28 3.99 20.42
CA GLY A 62 4.55 5.25 21.11
C GLY A 62 4.67 6.45 20.16
N VAL A 63 3.92 6.44 19.07
CA VAL A 63 3.85 7.53 18.09
C VAL A 63 2.40 7.97 17.86
N ASP A 64 2.19 9.19 17.40
CA ASP A 64 0.86 9.68 17.09
C ASP A 64 0.29 9.01 15.83
N PRO A 65 -1.00 8.66 15.79
CA PRO A 65 -1.64 8.19 14.58
C PRO A 65 -1.80 9.32 13.55
N PRO A 66 -1.85 9.00 12.24
CA PRO A 66 -2.18 9.99 11.22
C PRO A 66 -3.59 10.58 11.46
N PRO A 67 -3.85 11.81 10.98
CA PRO A 67 -5.18 12.39 11.04
C PRO A 67 -6.21 11.51 10.34
N LYS A 68 -7.42 11.42 10.93
CA LYS A 68 -8.54 10.73 10.29
C LYS A 68 -8.87 11.39 8.95
N LYS A 69 -9.01 10.57 7.90
CA LYS A 69 -9.36 11.01 6.54
C LYS A 69 -10.70 10.45 6.12
N THR A 70 -11.31 11.08 5.12
CA THR A 70 -12.51 10.59 4.45
C THR A 70 -12.27 9.20 3.86
N ARG A 71 -13.30 8.35 3.93
CA ARG A 71 -13.30 6.97 3.47
C ARG A 71 -14.28 6.75 2.35
N ASP A 72 -14.03 5.72 1.55
CA ASP A 72 -14.99 5.21 0.57
C ASP A 72 -15.26 3.72 0.84
N LEU A 73 -16.22 3.46 1.74
CA LEU A 73 -16.53 2.10 2.19
C LEU A 73 -16.95 1.15 1.06
N LYS A 74 -17.48 1.67 -0.05
CA LYS A 74 -17.84 0.85 -1.20
C LYS A 74 -16.58 0.36 -1.92
N LYS A 75 -15.62 1.25 -2.16
CA LYS A 75 -14.33 0.89 -2.74
C LYS A 75 -13.52 -0.02 -1.82
N GLU A 76 -13.51 0.26 -0.51
CA GLU A 76 -12.84 -0.61 0.47
C GLU A 76 -13.39 -2.04 0.41
N LYS A 77 -14.71 -2.20 0.45
CA LYS A 77 -15.36 -3.51 0.36
C LYS A 77 -15.06 -4.22 -0.96
N LEU A 78 -15.07 -3.49 -2.08
CA LEU A 78 -14.78 -4.06 -3.39
C LEU A 78 -13.30 -4.49 -3.51
N LEU A 79 -12.38 -3.71 -2.94
CA LEU A 79 -10.97 -4.05 -2.90
C LEU A 79 -10.75 -5.33 -2.08
N HIS A 80 -11.32 -5.44 -0.88
CA HIS A 80 -11.27 -6.68 -0.11
C HIS A 80 -11.83 -7.88 -0.89
N ALA A 81 -13.00 -7.74 -1.52
CA ALA A 81 -13.59 -8.82 -2.30
C ALA A 81 -12.69 -9.28 -3.46
N MET A 82 -12.01 -8.34 -4.13
CA MET A 82 -11.03 -8.66 -5.17
C MET A 82 -9.82 -9.40 -4.60
N LEU A 83 -9.26 -8.94 -3.48
CA LEU A 83 -8.11 -9.58 -2.84
C LEU A 83 -8.47 -10.97 -2.28
N ASP A 84 -9.67 -11.13 -1.71
CA ASP A 84 -10.18 -12.43 -1.25
C ASP A 84 -10.30 -13.43 -2.41
N ASP A 85 -10.77 -12.97 -3.59
CA ASP A 85 -10.85 -13.80 -4.80
C ASP A 85 -9.45 -14.27 -5.25
N ALA A 86 -8.44 -13.38 -5.25
CA ALA A 86 -7.05 -13.74 -5.55
C ALA A 86 -6.52 -14.82 -4.57
N VAL A 87 -6.70 -14.61 -3.27
CA VAL A 87 -6.28 -15.59 -2.24
C VAL A 87 -7.03 -16.92 -2.41
N SER A 88 -8.31 -16.90 -2.75
CA SER A 88 -9.11 -18.12 -2.99
C SER A 88 -8.61 -18.96 -4.16
N ARG A 89 -7.87 -18.35 -5.10
CA ARG A 89 -7.21 -18.99 -6.24
C ARG A 89 -5.78 -19.47 -5.93
N ASP A 90 -5.37 -19.42 -4.66
CA ASP A 90 -4.00 -19.72 -4.21
C ASP A 90 -2.95 -18.74 -4.80
N TRP A 91 -3.35 -17.49 -5.08
CA TRP A 91 -2.42 -16.46 -5.54
C TRP A 91 -1.72 -15.78 -4.37
N ASN A 92 -0.47 -15.38 -4.60
CA ASN A 92 0.25 -14.51 -3.67
C ASN A 92 -0.18 -13.05 -3.88
N VAL A 93 -0.33 -12.32 -2.79
CA VAL A 93 -0.78 -10.92 -2.78
C VAL A 93 0.21 -10.09 -1.99
N LEU A 94 0.77 -9.04 -2.59
CA LEU A 94 1.66 -8.09 -1.91
C LEU A 94 1.08 -6.68 -2.00
N ALA A 95 1.14 -5.93 -0.90
CA ALA A 95 0.87 -4.49 -0.92
C ALA A 95 2.13 -3.74 -1.37
N PHE A 96 1.97 -2.70 -2.18
CA PHE A 96 3.08 -1.85 -2.63
C PHE A 96 2.99 -0.45 -2.06
N SER A 97 4.14 0.03 -1.58
CA SER A 97 4.32 1.29 -0.88
C SER A 97 3.68 1.30 0.50
N VAL A 98 4.26 2.09 1.39
CA VAL A 98 3.70 2.40 2.71
C VAL A 98 3.13 3.82 2.64
N PRO A 99 1.85 4.05 2.97
CA PRO A 99 1.28 5.38 2.95
C PRO A 99 1.93 6.18 4.09
N GLY A 100 2.62 7.26 3.76
CA GLY A 100 3.23 8.13 4.76
C GLY A 100 2.19 8.80 5.67
N GLY A 101 2.62 9.22 6.87
CA GLY A 101 1.80 9.93 7.85
C GLY A 101 2.11 9.52 9.30
N GLY A 102 1.36 10.08 10.25
CA GLY A 102 1.55 9.81 11.68
C GLY A 102 2.74 10.57 12.27
N GLY A 103 2.96 10.34 13.56
CA GLY A 103 4.04 10.94 14.33
C GLY A 103 5.37 10.20 14.13
N GLN A 104 6.44 10.90 14.49
CA GLN A 104 7.78 10.33 14.62
C GLN A 104 8.21 10.51 16.08
N ARG A 105 9.11 9.65 16.55
CA ARG A 105 9.80 9.91 17.83
C ARG A 105 10.80 11.05 17.66
N PRO A 106 11.28 11.66 18.76
CA PRO A 106 12.36 12.64 18.71
C PRO A 106 13.56 12.09 17.93
N LEU A 107 14.27 12.95 17.18
CA LEU A 107 15.38 12.55 16.33
C LEU A 107 16.53 11.91 17.12
N GLU A 108 16.69 12.29 18.37
CA GLU A 108 17.69 11.73 19.28
C GLU A 108 17.39 10.27 19.64
N GLU A 109 16.11 9.86 19.58
CA GLU A 109 15.65 8.50 19.92
C GLU A 109 15.46 7.62 18.68
N ASP A 110 15.00 8.20 17.57
CA ASP A 110 14.74 7.51 16.30
C ASP A 110 15.20 8.37 15.11
N PRO A 111 16.53 8.47 14.86
CA PRO A 111 17.09 9.38 13.87
C PRO A 111 16.69 9.04 12.42
N TYR A 112 16.12 7.86 12.18
CA TYR A 112 15.71 7.39 10.86
C TYR A 112 14.19 7.22 10.72
N GLY A 113 13.41 7.51 11.77
CA GLY A 113 11.96 7.36 11.76
C GLY A 113 11.48 5.91 11.60
N ALA A 114 12.30 4.94 12.01
CA ALA A 114 12.03 3.52 11.83
C ALA A 114 10.81 3.05 12.64
N VAL A 115 10.56 3.66 13.80
CA VAL A 115 9.43 3.30 14.68
C VAL A 115 8.11 3.73 14.05
N GLY A 116 8.03 4.98 13.59
CA GLY A 116 6.83 5.49 12.91
C GLY A 116 6.56 4.73 11.61
N PHE A 117 7.61 4.39 10.86
CA PHE A 117 7.51 3.57 9.66
C PHE A 117 7.00 2.15 9.95
N ALA A 118 7.52 1.49 11.00
CA ALA A 118 7.05 0.17 11.42
C ALA A 118 5.56 0.18 11.82
N ALA A 119 5.09 1.24 12.50
CA ALA A 119 3.68 1.41 12.82
C ALA A 119 2.81 1.49 11.56
N GLN A 120 3.26 2.22 10.53
CA GLN A 120 2.53 2.29 9.25
C GLN A 120 2.47 0.93 8.55
N VAL A 121 3.57 0.16 8.53
CA VAL A 121 3.60 -1.19 7.95
C VAL A 121 2.65 -2.12 8.70
N GLN A 122 2.66 -2.09 10.04
CA GLN A 122 1.77 -2.91 10.85
C GLN A 122 0.28 -2.57 10.59
N ASP A 123 -0.05 -1.28 10.45
CA ASP A 123 -1.41 -0.83 10.16
C ASP A 123 -1.92 -1.36 8.81
N ILE A 124 -1.06 -1.48 7.80
CA ILE A 124 -1.40 -2.12 6.50
C ILE A 124 -1.66 -3.61 6.68
N VAL A 125 -0.76 -4.32 7.37
CA VAL A 125 -0.86 -5.78 7.57
C VAL A 125 -2.13 -6.11 8.36
N ASP A 126 -2.46 -5.33 9.37
CA ASP A 126 -3.69 -5.49 10.16
C ASP A 126 -4.94 -5.18 9.34
N ALA A 127 -4.88 -4.16 8.47
CA ALA A 127 -6.02 -3.76 7.65
C ALA A 127 -6.30 -4.75 6.50
N TYR A 128 -5.28 -5.43 5.97
CA TYR A 128 -5.39 -6.34 4.84
C TYR A 128 -4.86 -7.73 5.16
N PRO A 129 -5.65 -8.58 5.84
CA PRO A 129 -5.25 -9.95 6.14
C PRO A 129 -5.01 -10.82 4.89
N GLN A 130 -5.43 -10.36 3.70
CA GLN A 130 -5.18 -11.04 2.42
C GLN A 130 -3.71 -10.97 1.96
N ILE A 131 -2.92 -10.01 2.47
CA ILE A 131 -1.56 -9.80 1.97
C ILE A 131 -0.58 -10.80 2.60
N HIS A 132 0.35 -11.25 1.79
CA HIS A 132 1.46 -12.13 2.19
C HIS A 132 2.74 -11.33 2.50
N GLY A 133 2.71 -10.02 2.27
CA GLY A 133 3.83 -9.13 2.52
C GLY A 133 3.63 -7.73 1.95
N VAL A 134 4.62 -6.87 2.20
CA VAL A 134 4.66 -5.48 1.75
C VAL A 134 5.94 -5.26 0.96
N ILE A 135 5.83 -4.68 -0.23
CA ILE A 135 6.94 -4.15 -1.01
C ILE A 135 7.14 -2.69 -0.64
N ILE A 136 8.31 -2.38 -0.10
CA ILE A 136 8.72 -1.03 0.27
C ILE A 136 9.55 -0.48 -0.89
N ASP A 137 8.96 0.45 -1.63
CA ASP A 137 9.63 1.26 -2.63
C ASP A 137 10.00 2.62 -1.99
N GLY A 138 11.29 2.96 -1.95
CA GLY A 138 11.78 4.06 -1.10
C GLY A 138 13.27 3.97 -0.72
N PRO A 139 13.70 4.52 0.45
CA PRO A 139 15.01 5.19 0.76
C PRO A 139 16.32 4.38 0.64
N GLY A 140 16.33 3.33 -0.19
CA GLY A 140 17.50 2.66 -0.73
C GLY A 140 17.53 2.60 -2.27
N GLU A 141 16.55 3.19 -2.99
CA GLU A 141 16.72 3.52 -4.41
C GLU A 141 17.85 4.54 -4.56
N GLN A 142 19.08 4.04 -4.56
CA GLN A 142 20.16 4.74 -5.21
C GLN A 142 19.75 4.81 -6.68
N HIS A 143 19.61 6.02 -7.21
CA HIS A 143 19.62 6.19 -8.65
C HIS A 143 20.81 5.38 -9.17
N TYR A 144 20.62 4.51 -10.15
CA TYR A 144 21.73 3.84 -10.85
C TYR A 144 22.65 4.86 -11.57
N GLU A 145 22.34 6.15 -11.47
CA GLU A 145 23.15 7.25 -11.95
C GLU A 145 24.33 7.49 -11.00
N LEU A 146 25.54 7.37 -11.55
CA LEU A 146 26.79 7.72 -10.88
C LEU A 146 26.91 9.22 -10.54
N ALA A 147 25.91 10.02 -10.90
CA ALA A 147 25.81 11.45 -10.60
C ALA A 147 24.62 11.68 -9.64
N TYR A 148 24.91 12.33 -8.51
CA TYR A 148 23.91 12.70 -7.53
C TYR A 148 22.89 13.70 -8.12
N HIS A 149 21.61 13.32 -8.17
CA HIS A 149 20.49 14.20 -8.46
C HIS A 149 19.66 14.46 -7.19
N PRO A 150 19.37 15.73 -6.83
CA PRO A 150 18.48 16.04 -5.73
C PRO A 150 17.07 15.56 -6.08
N SER A 151 16.52 14.70 -5.23
CA SER A 151 15.19 14.14 -5.34
C SER A 151 14.10 15.20 -5.14
N TRP A 152 12.96 15.00 -5.81
CA TRP A 152 11.77 15.85 -5.84
C TRP A 152 11.06 16.09 -4.48
N TRP A 153 11.66 15.67 -3.36
CA TRP A 153 11.09 15.79 -2.01
C TRP A 153 11.75 16.87 -1.14
N ARG A 154 12.70 17.66 -1.68
CA ARG A 154 13.12 18.91 -1.03
C ARG A 154 12.71 20.10 -1.87
N THR A 155 11.64 20.78 -1.46
CA THR A 155 11.49 22.23 -1.71
C THR A 155 11.88 22.99 -0.43
N PRO A 156 12.42 24.21 -0.58
CA PRO A 156 13.23 24.91 0.42
C PRO A 156 12.49 25.30 1.71
#